data_AF-A0ABD3K4A5-F1
#
_entry.id   AF-A0ABD3K4A5-F1
#
_cell.length_a   1.000
_cell.length_b   1.000
_cell.length_c   1.000
_cell.angle_alpha   90.00
_cell.angle_beta   90.00
_cell.angle_gamma   90.00
#
_symmetry.space_group_name_H-M   'P 1'
#
loop_
_entity.id
_entity.type
_entity.pdbx_description
1 polymer ?
#
loop_
_entity_poly.entity_id
_entity_poly.type
_entity_poly.pdbx_seq_one_letter_code
_entity_poly.pdbx_strand_id
1 'polypeptide(L)'
;MYGGYRMSSGDILLRLRGSQEGVERVVEALKAKSLDCRVKRKGQVFWIGLLGSNSTWFWKMIEPYVLDLNFAQEDDGEILSFNSGSDSDKNSDNTEEDR
;
A
#
# COMPACT_ATOMS: atom_id res chain seq x y z
N MET A 1 5.93 -4.85 0.28
CA MET A 1 4.50 -5.01 -0.08
C MET A 1 3.64 -4.36 0.99
N TYR A 2 2.71 -3.48 0.59
CA TYR A 2 1.78 -2.76 1.45
C TYR A 2 0.33 -3.14 1.12
N GLY A 3 -0.60 -2.85 2.02
CA GLY A 3 -2.03 -3.02 1.79
C GLY A 3 -2.84 -2.52 2.98
N GLY A 4 -4.16 -2.64 2.92
CA GLY A 4 -5.01 -2.30 4.04
C GLY A 4 -6.46 -2.66 3.77
N TYR A 5 -7.28 -2.60 4.81
CA TYR A 5 -8.72 -2.79 4.69
C TYR A 5 -9.47 -1.96 5.73
N ARG A 6 -10.70 -1.60 5.39
CA ARG A 6 -11.65 -0.96 6.29
C ARG A 6 -12.52 -2.03 6.95
N MET A 7 -12.61 -2.01 8.26
CA MET A 7 -13.46 -2.89 9.05
C MET A 7 -14.93 -2.45 8.97
N SER A 8 -15.86 -3.33 9.30
CA SER A 8 -17.30 -2.99 9.39
C SER A 8 -17.58 -1.93 10.46
N SER A 9 -16.73 -1.82 11.48
CA SER A 9 -16.77 -0.73 12.47
C SER A 9 -16.39 0.64 11.90
N GLY A 10 -15.84 0.68 10.68
CA GLY A 10 -15.26 1.87 10.07
C GLY A 10 -13.79 2.10 10.44
N ASP A 11 -13.20 1.28 11.32
CA ASP A 11 -11.77 1.33 11.61
C ASP A 11 -10.94 0.91 10.41
N ILE A 12 -9.72 1.40 10.31
CA ILE A 12 -8.83 1.12 9.17
C ILE A 12 -7.57 0.43 9.67
N LEU A 13 -7.20 -0.65 8.99
CA LEU A 13 -6.00 -1.40 9.28
C LEU A 13 -5.07 -1.41 8.07
N LEU A 14 -3.87 -0.87 8.24
CA LEU A 14 -2.81 -0.87 7.25
C LEU A 14 -1.80 -1.96 7.55
N ARG A 15 -1.34 -2.66 6.51
CA ARG A 15 -0.36 -3.73 6.57
C ARG A 15 0.89 -3.29 5.83
N LEU A 16 2.01 -3.17 6.54
CA LEU A 16 3.30 -2.77 6.00
C LEU A 16 4.33 -3.86 6.25
N ARG A 17 5.10 -4.20 5.21
CA ARG A 17 6.30 -5.04 5.32
C ARG A 17 7.51 -4.19 4.99
N GLY A 18 8.39 -3.98 5.96
CA GLY A 18 9.53 -3.07 5.87
C GLY A 18 10.36 -3.08 7.15
N SER A 19 11.36 -2.19 7.24
CA SER A 19 12.16 -2.01 8.46
C SER A 19 11.38 -1.25 9.52
N GLN A 20 11.83 -1.35 10.77
CA GLN A 20 11.22 -0.63 11.88
C GLN A 20 11.30 0.89 11.68
N GLU A 21 12.45 1.39 11.22
CA GLU A 21 12.70 2.81 10.96
C GLU A 21 11.79 3.35 9.83
N GLY A 22 11.51 2.52 8.82
CA GLY A 22 10.55 2.87 7.77
C GLY A 22 9.14 3.03 8.33
N VAL A 23 8.72 2.14 9.22
CA VAL A 23 7.39 2.18 9.85
C VAL A 23 7.28 3.36 10.82
N GLU A 24 8.33 3.66 11.58
CA GLU A 24 8.38 4.83 12.47
C GLU A 24 8.19 6.14 11.69
N ARG A 25 8.85 6.29 10.54
CA ARG A 25 8.65 7.46 9.65
C ARG A 25 7.22 7.58 9.13
N VAL A 26 6.57 6.45 8.80
CA VAL A 26 5.16 6.45 8.40
C VAL A 26 4.25 6.90 9.55
N VAL A 27 4.50 6.40 10.76
CA VAL A 27 3.75 6.77 11.96
C VAL A 27 3.92 8.24 12.29
N GLU A 28 5.15 8.76 12.18
CA GLU A 28 5.45 10.18 12.37
C GLU A 28 4.73 11.05 11.33
N ALA A 29 4.73 10.64 10.06
CA ALA A 29 4.00 11.34 9.00
C ALA A 29 2.48 11.36 9.24
N LEU A 30 1.90 10.29 9.79
CA LEU A 30 0.48 10.25 10.17
C LEU A 30 0.20 11.19 11.34
N LYS A 31 1.05 11.18 12.37
CA LYS A 31 0.93 12.08 13.52
C LYS A 31 1.08 13.55 13.14
N ALA A 32 1.97 13.87 12.20
CA ALA A 32 2.12 15.22 11.65
C ALA A 32 0.83 15.74 10.96
N LYS A 33 -0.04 14.82 10.52
CA LYS A 33 -1.38 15.12 9.99
C LYS A 33 -2.49 15.00 11.04
N SER A 34 -2.15 15.01 12.32
CA SER A 34 -3.07 14.86 13.45
C SER A 34 -3.86 13.54 13.43
N LEU A 35 -3.27 12.47 12.87
CA LEU A 35 -3.84 11.13 12.89
C LEU A 35 -3.10 10.28 13.92
N ASP A 36 -3.78 9.97 15.02
CA ASP A 36 -3.28 9.01 15.98
C ASP A 36 -3.53 7.58 15.50
N CYS A 37 -2.51 6.74 15.69
CA CYS A 37 -2.54 5.35 15.24
C CYS A 37 -1.88 4.40 16.24
N ARG A 38 -2.28 3.14 16.18
CA ARG A 38 -1.72 2.05 17.00
C ARG A 38 -0.91 1.12 16.13
N VAL A 39 0.34 0.87 16.53
CA VAL A 39 1.25 -0.02 15.78
C VAL A 39 1.33 -1.36 16.49
N LYS A 40 1.24 -2.45 15.72
CA LYS A 40 1.44 -3.82 16.21
C LYS A 40 2.32 -4.59 15.24
N ARG A 41 3.44 -5.14 15.72
CA ARG A 41 4.29 -6.04 14.94
C ARG A 41 3.81 -7.48 15.06
N LYS A 42 3.69 -8.18 13.92
CA LYS A 42 3.41 -9.62 13.85
C LYS A 42 4.38 -10.26 12.85
N GLY A 43 5.45 -10.87 13.38
CA GLY A 43 6.55 -11.40 12.57
C GLY A 43 7.29 -10.28 11.82
N GLN A 44 7.34 -10.40 10.49
CA GLN A 44 7.95 -9.42 9.59
C GLN A 44 6.98 -8.34 9.10
N VAL A 45 5.75 -8.33 9.62
CA VAL A 45 4.69 -7.42 9.20
C VAL A 45 4.33 -6.48 10.34
N PHE A 46 4.19 -5.20 10.02
CA PHE A 46 3.68 -4.17 10.91
C PHE A 46 2.25 -3.82 10.52
N TRP A 47 1.40 -3.77 11.53
CA TRP A 47 0.00 -3.39 11.42
C TRP A 47 -0.17 -2.02 12.04
N ILE A 48 -0.75 -1.08 11.29
CA ILE A 48 -1.10 0.26 11.78
C ILE A 48 -2.62 0.37 11.79
N GLY A 49 -3.19 0.49 12.98
CA GLY A 49 -4.62 0.66 13.19
C GLY A 49 -4.99 2.13 13.43
N LEU A 50 -5.94 2.63 12.65
CA LEU A 50 -6.60 3.91 12.83
C LEU A 50 -8.01 3.63 13.33
N LEU A 51 -8.35 4.17 14.50
CA LEU A 51 -9.60 3.84 15.21
C LEU A 51 -10.50 5.07 15.32
N GLY A 52 -11.82 4.86 15.21
CA GLY A 52 -12.83 5.89 15.47
C GLY A 52 -12.68 7.13 14.58
N SER A 53 -12.55 8.32 15.19
CA SER A 53 -12.43 9.57 14.43
C SER A 53 -11.19 9.61 13.53
N ASN A 54 -10.09 9.00 13.95
CA ASN A 54 -8.85 8.93 13.15
C ASN A 54 -9.05 8.12 11.87
N SER A 55 -9.87 7.07 11.89
CA SER A 55 -10.17 6.32 10.66
C SER A 55 -10.99 7.16 9.68
N THR A 56 -11.94 7.94 10.19
CA THR A 56 -12.75 8.85 9.36
C THR A 56 -11.90 9.93 8.70
N TRP A 57 -11.00 10.56 9.46
CA TRP A 57 -10.09 11.58 8.91
C TRP A 57 -9.10 11.01 7.92
N PHE A 58 -8.55 9.83 8.20
CA PHE A 58 -7.71 9.13 7.24
C PHE A 58 -8.47 8.82 5.96
N TRP A 59 -9.71 8.32 6.05
CA TRP A 59 -10.54 8.02 4.88
C TRP A 59 -10.75 9.25 4.01
N LYS A 60 -11.15 10.38 4.60
CA LYS A 60 -11.31 11.66 3.88
C LYS A 60 -10.03 12.11 3.17
N MET A 61 -8.88 11.85 3.77
CA MET A 61 -7.58 12.20 3.18
C MET A 61 -7.25 11.36 1.95
N ILE A 62 -7.60 10.06 1.96
CA ILE A 62 -7.28 9.14 0.88
C ILE A 62 -8.37 9.05 -0.18
N GLU A 63 -9.61 9.43 0.14
CA GLU A 63 -10.79 9.42 -0.72
C GLU A 63 -10.53 9.89 -2.16
N PRO A 64 -9.86 11.05 -2.41
CA PRO A 64 -9.58 11.49 -3.79
C PRO A 64 -8.61 10.59 -4.57
N TYR A 65 -7.92 9.68 -3.90
CA TYR A 65 -6.97 8.73 -4.50
C TYR A 65 -7.52 7.30 -4.54
N VAL A 66 -8.71 7.05 -3.98
CA VAL A 66 -9.36 5.74 -4.06
C VAL A 66 -10.00 5.62 -5.44
N LEU A 67 -9.44 4.75 -6.28
CA LEU A 67 -10.04 4.41 -7.56
C LEU A 67 -11.23 3.47 -7.33
N ASP A 68 -12.40 3.87 -7.82
CA ASP A 68 -13.55 2.98 -7.85
C ASP A 68 -13.35 2.00 -9.02
N LEU A 69 -12.96 0.76 -8.73
CA LEU A 69 -12.69 -0.22 -9.79
C LEU A 69 -13.97 -0.68 -10.52
N ASN A 70 -15.12 -0.12 -10.17
CA ASN A 70 -16.42 -0.37 -10.79
C ASN A 70 -16.59 0.35 -12.15
N PHE A 71 -15.65 1.20 -12.59
CA PHE A 71 -15.68 1.82 -13.92
C PHE A 71 -15.41 0.85 -15.09
N ALA A 72 -15.27 -0.45 -14.85
CA ALA A 72 -14.95 -1.44 -15.88
C ALA A 72 -16.18 -2.10 -16.53
N GLN A 73 -17.39 -1.62 -16.24
CA GLN A 73 -18.61 -2.22 -16.81
C GLN A 73 -19.62 -1.16 -17.23
N GLU A 74 -19.27 -0.32 -18.20
CA GLU A 74 -20.22 0.34 -19.11
C GLU A 74 -19.45 0.97 -20.29
N ASP A 75 -19.72 0.43 -21.48
CA ASP A 75 -19.43 0.86 -22.85
C ASP A 75 -17.99 1.16 -23.34
N ASP A 76 -17.76 0.64 -24.53
CA ASP A 76 -16.68 0.78 -25.51
C ASP A 76 -15.89 2.11 -25.50
N GLY A 77 -14.63 2.05 -25.06
CA GLY A 77 -13.66 3.11 -25.35
C GLY A 77 -12.40 3.07 -24.48
N GLU A 78 -11.29 2.58 -25.05
CA GLU A 78 -9.91 2.77 -24.60
C GLU A 78 -9.56 2.28 -23.17
N ILE A 79 -9.15 1.01 -23.08
CA ILE A 79 -8.44 0.49 -21.90
C ILE A 79 -7.16 1.32 -21.72
N LEU A 80 -7.11 2.13 -20.66
CA LEU A 80 -5.86 2.72 -20.17
C LEU A 80 -4.97 1.58 -19.65
N SER A 81 -4.24 0.98 -20.59
CA SER A 81 -3.26 -0.06 -20.31
C SER A 81 -2.13 0.54 -19.48
N PHE A 82 -2.20 0.36 -18.16
CA PHE A 82 -1.09 0.68 -17.27
C PHE A 82 0.01 -0.34 -17.52
N ASN A 83 0.86 -0.06 -18.51
CA ASN A 83 2.08 -0.82 -18.79
C ASN A 83 3.03 -0.62 -17.59
N SER A 84 2.86 -1.46 -16.57
CA SER A 84 3.79 -1.59 -15.47
C SER A 84 5.06 -2.23 -16.06
N GLY A 85 5.98 -1.38 -16.52
CA GLY A 85 7.29 -1.77 -17.03
C GLY A 85 8.02 -2.61 -15.98
N SER A 86 8.02 -3.92 -16.18
CA SER A 86 8.80 -4.86 -15.39
C SER A 86 10.16 -5.00 -16.06
N ASP A 87 11.14 -4.21 -15.61
CA ASP A 87 12.55 -4.40 -15.94
C ASP A 87 12.94 -5.83 -15.57
N SER A 88 13.21 -6.63 -16.58
CA SER A 88 13.66 -8.02 -16.44
C SER A 88 15.16 -8.02 -16.69
N ASP A 89 15.93 -7.91 -15.61
CA ASP A 89 17.39 -8.09 -15.64
C ASP A 89 17.73 -9.51 -16.12
N LYS A 90 18.09 -9.63 -17.40
CA LYS A 90 18.67 -10.86 -17.94
C LYS A 90 20.16 -10.86 -17.63
N ASN A 91 20.50 -11.55 -16.55
CA ASN A 91 21.84 -11.99 -16.21
C ASN A 91 22.47 -12.72 -17.42
N SER A 92 23.51 -12.15 -18.01
CA SER A 92 24.32 -12.79 -19.04
C SER A 92 25.62 -13.25 -18.38
N ASP A 93 25.65 -14.52 -17.98
CA ASP A 93 26.87 -15.19 -17.57
C ASP A 93 27.21 -16.22 -18.65
N ASN A 94 28.15 -15.84 -19.53
CA ASN A 94 28.70 -16.73 -20.54
C ASN A 94 29.86 -17.48 -19.91
N THR A 95 29.65 -18.73 -19.51
CA THR A 95 30.76 -19.64 -19.22
C THR A 95 31.15 -20.35 -20.51
N GLU A 96 32.28 -19.94 -21.08
CA GLU A 96 33.04 -20.70 -22.06
C GLU A 96 33.60 -21.98 -21.42
N GLU A 97 33.33 -23.17 -21.97
CA GLU A 97 34.12 -24.37 -21.68
C GLU A 97 33.96 -25.44 -22.80
N ASP A 98 34.95 -25.40 -23.71
CA ASP A 98 35.71 -26.49 -24.36
C ASP A 98 35.07 -27.89 -24.56
N ARG A 99 34.96 -28.32 -25.83
CA ARG A 99 35.24 -29.69 -26.33
C ARG A 99 35.14 -29.83 -27.85
#